data_AF-A0A255Z0U7-F1
#
_entry.id   AF-A0A255Z0U7-F1
#
_cell.length_a   1.000
_cell.length_b   1.000
_cell.length_c   1.000
_cell.angle_alpha   90.00
_cell.angle_beta   90.00
_cell.angle_gamma   90.00
#
_symmetry.space_group_name_H-M   'P 1'
#
loop_
_entity.id
_entity.type
_entity.pdbx_description
1 polymer ?
#
loop_
_entity_poly.entity_id
_entity_poly.type
_entity_poly.pdbx_seq_one_letter_code
_entity_poly.pdbx_strand_id
1 'polypeptide(L)'
;MMAVWQFVINLIPASAARIAGVDAARMSRTQLDEVVLALPITEANALFAKLDVLLPEKPRSYTGLRVWGDEPADDIQVSFDEQFIEEIQVRFDVADLSLPLIGGVCDLARHFDCVFATPEGAIIQPSREAVIRTVLQSDAAHFVQDPQGFIEKAVRLDREDR
;
A
#
# COMPACT_ATOMS: atom_id res chain seq x y z
N MET A 1 1.54 7.80 -12.70
CA MET A 1 1.37 6.59 -13.53
C MET A 1 2.07 5.48 -12.78
N MET A 2 1.35 4.44 -12.35
CA MET A 2 1.95 3.34 -11.60
C MET A 2 2.78 2.47 -12.54
N ALA A 3 3.95 2.03 -12.08
CA ALA A 3 4.69 1.02 -12.77
C ALA A 3 3.97 -0.33 -12.63
N VAL A 4 3.80 -1.05 -13.73
CA VAL A 4 3.05 -2.31 -13.77
C VAL A 4 3.68 -3.42 -12.93
N TRP A 5 4.97 -3.32 -12.58
CA TRP A 5 5.69 -4.28 -11.73
C TRP A 5 5.62 -3.95 -10.23
N GLN A 6 4.93 -2.88 -9.83
CA GLN A 6 4.79 -2.51 -8.42
C GLN A 6 3.45 -2.94 -7.83
N PHE A 7 3.49 -3.39 -6.58
CA PHE A 7 2.30 -3.67 -5.79
C PHE A 7 2.11 -2.59 -4.73
N VAL A 8 0.92 -1.99 -4.69
CA VAL A 8 0.61 -0.86 -3.81
C VAL A 8 -0.42 -1.23 -2.77
N ILE A 9 -0.17 -0.83 -1.53
CA ILE A 9 -1.14 -0.89 -0.44
C ILE A 9 -1.18 0.43 0.31
N ASN A 10 -2.35 0.79 0.79
CA ASN A 10 -2.54 1.93 1.68
C ASN A 10 -2.93 1.42 3.07
N LEU A 11 -2.46 2.10 4.12
CA LEU A 11 -2.95 1.85 5.47
C LEU A 11 -4.29 2.57 5.64
N ILE A 12 -5.27 1.84 6.16
CA ILE A 12 -6.55 2.39 6.57
C ILE A 12 -6.86 1.97 8.01
N PRO A 13 -7.62 2.77 8.79
CA PRO A 13 -8.02 2.37 10.13
C PRO A 13 -8.78 1.05 10.10
N ALA A 14 -8.45 0.11 11.00
CA ALA A 14 -9.12 -1.19 11.06
C ALA A 14 -10.63 -1.06 11.28
N SER A 15 -11.05 -0.02 12.00
CA SER A 15 -12.46 0.33 12.21
C SER A 15 -13.19 0.69 10.91
N ALA A 16 -12.53 1.33 9.95
CA ALA A 16 -13.10 1.70 8.66
C ALA A 16 -13.28 0.50 7.72
N ALA A 17 -12.51 -0.57 7.95
CA ALA A 17 -12.62 -1.83 7.23
C ALA A 17 -13.72 -2.76 7.78
N ARG A 18 -14.59 -2.30 8.68
CA ARG A 18 -15.70 -3.10 9.22
C ARG A 18 -17.03 -2.73 8.58
N ILE A 19 -17.65 -3.69 7.90
CA ILE A 19 -18.99 -3.54 7.33
C ILE A 19 -19.97 -4.33 8.19
N ALA A 20 -20.97 -3.64 8.75
CA ALA A 20 -21.96 -4.22 9.67
C ALA A 20 -21.34 -4.97 10.87
N GLY A 21 -20.17 -4.50 11.35
CA GLY A 21 -19.47 -5.08 12.50
C GLY A 21 -18.57 -6.28 12.18
N VAL A 22 -18.41 -6.63 10.90
CA VAL A 22 -17.54 -7.72 10.44
C VAL A 22 -16.41 -7.14 9.60
N ASP A 23 -15.19 -7.68 9.75
CA ASP A 23 -14.05 -7.28 8.93
C ASP A 23 -14.33 -7.60 7.45
N ALA A 24 -14.29 -6.57 6.62
CA ALA A 24 -14.51 -6.70 5.18
C ALA A 24 -13.30 -7.38 4.54
N ALA A 25 -13.56 -8.32 3.63
CA ALA A 25 -12.52 -8.86 2.75
C ALA A 25 -12.30 -7.96 1.52
N ARG A 26 -13.30 -7.15 1.16
CA ARG A 26 -13.27 -6.24 0.01
C ARG A 26 -14.16 -5.02 0.25
N MET A 27 -13.73 -3.88 -0.27
CA MET A 27 -14.48 -2.63 -0.31
C MET A 27 -14.57 -2.15 -1.76
N SER A 28 -15.67 -1.45 -2.11
CA SER A 28 -15.76 -0.77 -3.40
C SER A 28 -14.85 0.44 -3.44
N ARG A 29 -14.56 0.96 -4.65
CA ARG A 29 -13.75 2.16 -4.80
C ARG A 29 -14.36 3.35 -4.05
N THR A 30 -15.68 3.54 -4.18
CA THR A 30 -16.41 4.60 -3.46
C THR A 30 -16.28 4.46 -1.95
N GLN A 31 -16.37 3.24 -1.41
CA GLN A 31 -16.19 3.02 0.02
C GLN A 31 -14.77 3.37 0.47
N LEU A 32 -13.75 3.02 -0.32
CA LEU A 32 -12.36 3.36 0.00
C LEU A 32 -12.08 4.87 -0.10
N ASP A 33 -12.65 5.55 -1.09
CA ASP A 33 -12.47 7.01 -1.26
C ASP A 33 -13.11 7.81 -0.09
N GLU A 34 -14.05 7.21 0.64
CA GLU A 34 -14.64 7.78 1.86
C GLU A 34 -13.80 7.51 3.13
N VAL A 35 -12.83 6.59 3.07
CA VAL A 35 -11.98 6.26 4.23
C VAL A 35 -10.89 7.30 4.38
N VAL A 36 -10.81 7.91 5.56
CA VAL A 36 -9.74 8.83 5.94
C VAL A 36 -8.90 8.18 7.04
N LEU A 37 -7.57 8.15 6.87
CA LEU A 37 -6.66 7.63 7.89
C LEU A 37 -6.69 8.47 9.17
N ALA A 38 -6.57 9.80 9.02
CA ALA A 38 -6.70 10.81 10.07
C ALA A 38 -5.94 10.47 11.38
N LEU A 39 -4.74 9.87 11.26
CA LEU A 39 -3.91 9.64 12.45
C LEU A 39 -3.43 11.01 12.98
N PRO A 40 -3.56 11.29 14.28
CA PRO A 40 -3.16 12.60 14.82
C PRO A 40 -1.68 12.90 14.53
N ILE A 41 -1.36 14.14 14.14
CA ILE A 41 0.04 14.54 13.84
C ILE A 41 0.97 14.36 15.04
N THR A 42 0.42 14.29 16.27
CA THR A 42 1.18 13.99 17.49
C THR A 42 1.85 12.60 17.46
N GLU A 43 1.32 11.66 16.68
CA GLU A 43 1.89 10.32 16.47
C GLU A 43 3.00 10.31 15.40
N ALA A 44 3.18 11.40 14.65
CA ALA A 44 4.08 11.43 13.50
C ALA A 44 5.53 11.10 13.85
N ASN A 45 6.04 11.59 14.98
CA ASN A 45 7.40 11.26 15.41
C ASN A 45 7.58 9.76 15.68
N ALA A 46 6.58 9.11 16.26
CA ALA A 46 6.61 7.67 16.51
C ALA A 46 6.52 6.86 15.20
N LEU A 47 5.68 7.31 14.27
CA LEU A 47 5.58 6.76 12.92
C LEU A 47 6.93 6.88 12.19
N PHE A 48 7.47 8.09 12.09
CA PHE A 48 8.70 8.36 11.34
C PHE A 48 9.90 7.59 11.89
N ALA A 49 10.06 7.52 13.22
CA ALA A 49 11.12 6.73 13.83
C ALA A 49 11.03 5.22 13.51
N LYS A 50 9.81 4.69 13.31
CA LYS A 50 9.64 3.30 12.85
C LYS A 50 9.98 3.17 11.36
N LEU A 51 9.58 4.13 10.53
CA LEU A 51 9.86 4.12 9.09
C LEU A 51 11.36 4.24 8.79
N ASP A 52 12.10 5.02 9.57
CA ASP A 52 13.56 5.16 9.45
C ASP A 52 14.32 3.84 9.65
N VAL A 53 13.72 2.87 10.34
CA VAL A 53 14.27 1.52 10.53
C VAL A 53 13.95 0.61 9.33
N LEU A 54 12.87 0.90 8.60
CA LEU A 54 12.42 0.08 7.47
C LEU A 54 13.15 0.43 6.18
N LEU A 55 13.22 1.73 5.89
CA LEU A 55 13.82 2.26 4.66
C LEU A 55 14.51 3.59 4.97
N PRO A 56 15.56 3.98 4.23
CA PRO A 56 16.18 5.28 4.39
C PRO A 56 15.25 6.39 3.87
N GLU A 57 15.11 7.48 4.64
CA GLU A 57 14.38 8.65 4.16
C GLU A 57 15.08 9.33 2.98
N LYS A 58 14.31 9.74 1.98
CA LYS A 58 14.81 10.60 0.90
C LYS A 58 14.82 12.08 1.33
N PRO A 59 15.92 12.82 1.09
CA PRO A 59 16.03 14.25 1.46
C PRO A 59 15.08 15.23 0.76
N ARG A 60 14.12 14.75 -0.05
CA ARG A 60 13.16 15.61 -0.76
C ARG A 60 11.93 15.80 0.12
N SER A 61 11.97 16.86 0.93
CA SER A 61 10.80 17.31 1.67
C SER A 61 9.98 18.24 0.76
N TYR A 62 8.82 17.76 0.35
CA TYR A 62 7.73 18.65 -0.04
C TYR A 62 6.94 18.96 1.22
N THR A 63 6.42 20.18 1.37
CA THR A 63 5.55 20.52 2.50
C THR A 63 4.37 19.53 2.54
N GLY A 64 4.26 18.77 3.62
CA GLY A 64 3.19 17.78 3.81
C GLY A 64 3.41 16.41 3.16
N LEU A 65 4.61 16.10 2.65
CA LEU A 65 4.95 14.77 2.12
C LEU A 65 6.37 14.36 2.52
N ARG A 66 6.51 13.15 3.05
CA ARG A 66 7.80 12.49 3.30
C ARG A 66 7.81 11.12 2.63
N VAL A 67 8.99 10.73 2.15
CA VAL A 67 9.19 9.48 1.39
C VAL A 67 10.42 8.74 1.92
N TRP A 68 10.26 7.45 2.15
CA TRP A 68 11.34 6.52 2.48
C TRP A 68 11.52 5.52 1.34
N GLY A 69 12.75 5.19 0.98
CA GLY A 69 13.07 4.29 -0.14
C GLY A 69 13.10 5.00 -1.50
N ASP A 70 12.85 4.26 -2.57
CA ASP A 70 12.93 4.76 -3.95
C ASP A 70 11.74 4.31 -4.79
N GLU A 71 11.10 5.24 -5.49
CA GLU A 71 9.88 5.00 -6.26
C GLU A 71 10.04 3.95 -7.37
N PRO A 72 11.19 3.74 -8.04
CA PRO A 72 11.38 2.61 -8.95
C PRO A 72 11.46 1.23 -8.27
N ALA A 73 11.63 1.20 -6.95
CA ALA A 73 11.82 0.00 -6.13
C ALA A 73 10.76 -0.03 -5.01
N ASP A 74 11.16 -0.38 -3.78
CA ASP A 74 10.34 -0.24 -2.59
C ASP A 74 10.32 1.21 -2.09
N ASP A 75 9.13 1.75 -1.81
CA ASP A 75 8.99 3.04 -1.15
C ASP A 75 7.78 3.11 -0.21
N ILE A 76 7.90 3.97 0.80
CA ILE A 76 6.81 4.34 1.70
C ILE A 76 6.62 5.84 1.61
N GLN A 77 5.38 6.27 1.37
CA GLN A 77 5.01 7.68 1.29
C GLN A 77 4.04 8.02 2.39
N VAL A 78 4.29 9.15 3.05
CA VAL A 78 3.43 9.66 4.11
C VAL A 78 3.04 11.09 3.78
N SER A 79 1.74 11.29 3.52
CA SER A 79 1.13 12.60 3.31
C SER A 79 0.48 13.07 4.61
N PHE A 80 0.66 14.33 4.97
CA PHE A 80 0.16 14.90 6.22
C PHE A 80 -0.01 16.41 6.12
N ASP A 81 -0.89 16.96 6.95
CA ASP A 81 -1.05 18.39 7.16
C ASP A 81 -0.60 18.80 8.57
N GLU A 82 -1.04 19.98 9.05
CA GLU A 82 -0.69 20.47 10.37
C GLU A 82 -1.38 19.69 11.52
N GLN A 83 -2.41 18.89 11.22
CA GLN A 83 -3.28 18.26 12.21
C GLN A 83 -3.24 16.73 12.14
N PHE A 84 -3.10 16.15 10.95
CA PHE A 84 -3.25 14.74 10.70
C PHE A 84 -2.26 14.20 9.67
N ILE A 85 -1.93 12.92 9.84
CA ILE A 85 -1.40 12.08 8.78
C ILE A 85 -2.60 11.59 7.96
N GLU A 86 -2.63 12.00 6.70
CA GLU A 86 -3.74 11.79 5.78
C GLU A 86 -3.64 10.46 5.03
N GLU A 87 -2.42 10.07 4.67
CA GLU A 87 -2.16 8.85 3.88
C GLU A 87 -0.82 8.24 4.27
N ILE A 88 -0.78 6.91 4.36
CA ILE A 88 0.45 6.12 4.36
C ILE A 88 0.32 5.08 3.26
N GLN A 89 1.10 5.25 2.21
CA GLN A 89 1.16 4.35 1.06
C GLN A 89 2.46 3.58 1.10
N VAL A 90 2.39 2.28 0.79
CA VAL A 90 3.55 1.41 0.65
C VAL A 90 3.52 0.80 -0.74
N ARG A 91 4.66 0.87 -1.42
CA ARG A 91 4.89 0.20 -2.70
C ARG A 91 5.98 -0.84 -2.54
N PHE A 92 5.71 -2.02 -3.07
CA PHE A 92 6.66 -3.10 -3.14
C PHE A 92 7.11 -3.32 -4.58
N ASP A 93 8.41 -3.48 -4.77
CA ASP A 93 8.96 -4.06 -5.99
C ASP A 93 8.66 -5.56 -6.00
N VAL A 94 7.79 -5.99 -6.91
CA VAL A 94 7.41 -7.40 -7.02
C VAL A 94 8.54 -8.23 -7.64
N ALA A 95 9.48 -7.61 -8.37
CA ALA A 95 10.65 -8.30 -8.92
C ALA A 95 11.70 -8.63 -7.85
N ASP A 96 11.76 -7.87 -6.75
CA ASP A 96 12.70 -8.08 -5.64
C ASP A 96 12.00 -7.90 -4.28
N LEU A 97 11.06 -8.80 -3.98
CA LEU A 97 10.18 -8.66 -2.83
C LEU A 97 10.91 -8.76 -1.47
N SER A 98 10.97 -7.66 -0.74
CA SER A 98 11.60 -7.60 0.59
C SER A 98 10.71 -8.14 1.72
N LEU A 99 10.95 -9.38 2.16
CA LEU A 99 10.26 -9.98 3.31
C LEU A 99 10.45 -9.21 4.64
N PRO A 100 11.64 -8.65 4.95
CA PRO A 100 11.80 -7.80 6.12
C PRO A 100 10.91 -6.55 6.07
N LEU A 101 10.79 -5.90 4.91
CA LEU A 101 9.94 -4.73 4.73
C LEU A 101 8.46 -5.08 4.94
N ILE A 102 7.97 -6.16 4.32
CA ILE A 102 6.60 -6.65 4.55
C ILE A 102 6.35 -6.88 6.04
N GLY A 103 7.30 -7.51 6.73
CA GLY A 103 7.22 -7.73 8.17
C GLY A 103 7.12 -6.44 8.96
N GLY A 104 7.99 -5.47 8.68
CA GLY A 104 8.00 -4.18 9.36
C GLY A 104 6.74 -3.35 9.12
N VAL A 105 6.21 -3.37 7.89
CA VAL A 105 4.96 -2.69 7.54
C VAL A 105 3.75 -3.35 8.23
N CYS A 106 3.73 -4.68 8.36
CA CYS A 106 2.72 -5.39 9.16
C CYS A 106 2.79 -5.00 10.65
N ASP A 107 4.00 -4.87 11.20
CA ASP A 107 4.19 -4.46 12.60
C ASP A 107 3.75 -3.01 12.81
N LEU A 108 4.01 -2.13 11.84
CA LEU A 108 3.56 -0.75 11.81
C LEU A 108 2.03 -0.66 11.80
N ALA A 109 1.37 -1.37 10.89
CA ALA A 109 -0.08 -1.35 10.77
C ALA A 109 -0.77 -1.83 12.07
N ARG A 110 -0.28 -2.91 12.67
CA ARG A 110 -0.80 -3.39 13.97
C ARG A 110 -0.59 -2.40 15.10
N HIS A 111 0.51 -1.64 15.09
CA HIS A 111 0.78 -0.65 16.11
C HIS A 111 -0.23 0.51 16.09
N PHE A 112 -0.68 0.92 14.89
CA PHE A 112 -1.63 2.00 14.70
C PHE A 112 -3.08 1.52 14.49
N ASP A 113 -3.39 0.28 14.84
CA ASP A 113 -4.71 -0.36 14.63
C ASP A 113 -5.25 -0.18 13.19
N CYS A 114 -4.37 -0.42 12.23
CA CYS A 114 -4.64 -0.30 10.79
C CYS A 114 -4.65 -1.67 10.10
N VAL A 115 -5.34 -1.73 8.97
CA VAL A 115 -5.27 -2.80 7.97
C VAL A 115 -4.82 -2.23 6.65
N PHE A 116 -4.58 -3.09 5.65
CA PHE A 116 -4.18 -2.64 4.32
C PHE A 116 -5.34 -2.70 3.34
N ALA A 117 -5.39 -1.74 2.42
CA ALA A 117 -6.28 -1.74 1.28
C ALA A 117 -5.47 -1.63 -0.02
N THR A 118 -5.80 -2.46 -1.01
CA THR A 118 -5.27 -2.30 -2.38
C THR A 118 -6.12 -1.30 -3.16
N PRO A 119 -5.58 -0.64 -4.20
CA PRO A 119 -6.36 0.25 -5.06
C PRO A 119 -7.60 -0.40 -5.69
N GLU A 120 -7.58 -1.72 -5.88
CA GLU A 120 -8.65 -2.56 -6.46
C GLU A 120 -9.69 -3.04 -5.42
N GLY A 121 -9.56 -2.59 -4.17
CA GLY A 121 -10.55 -2.81 -3.12
C GLY A 121 -10.28 -3.98 -2.18
N ALA A 122 -9.20 -4.74 -2.35
CA ALA A 122 -8.92 -5.87 -1.47
C ALA A 122 -8.46 -5.38 -0.10
N ILE A 123 -9.04 -5.93 0.97
CA ILE A 123 -8.64 -5.63 2.35
C ILE A 123 -7.77 -6.77 2.87
N ILE A 124 -6.59 -6.43 3.37
CA ILE A 124 -5.57 -7.39 3.79
C ILE A 124 -5.27 -7.16 5.28
N GLN A 125 -5.40 -8.22 6.06
CA GLN A 125 -5.00 -8.21 7.46
C GLN A 125 -3.48 -8.09 7.58
N PRO A 126 -2.95 -7.36 8.59
CA PRO A 126 -1.54 -7.06 8.71
C PRO A 126 -0.72 -8.27 9.19
N SER A 127 -0.64 -9.27 8.32
CA SER A 127 0.16 -10.49 8.46
C SER A 127 0.99 -10.72 7.21
N ARG A 128 2.22 -11.22 7.40
CA ARG A 128 3.14 -11.48 6.28
C ARG A 128 2.55 -12.42 5.25
N GLU A 129 1.87 -13.48 5.71
CA GLU A 129 1.24 -14.46 4.82
C GLU A 129 0.16 -13.82 3.94
N ALA A 130 -0.74 -13.02 4.53
CA ALA A 130 -1.81 -12.39 3.78
C ALA A 130 -1.26 -11.42 2.73
N VAL A 131 -0.28 -10.58 3.09
CA VAL A 131 0.36 -9.63 2.17
C VAL A 131 1.06 -10.37 1.03
N ILE A 132 1.90 -11.37 1.33
CA ILE A 132 2.62 -12.15 0.31
C ILE A 132 1.63 -12.85 -0.63
N ARG A 133 0.57 -13.46 -0.09
CA ARG A 133 -0.45 -14.12 -0.90
C ARG A 133 -1.10 -13.14 -1.86
N THR A 134 -1.47 -11.94 -1.40
CA THR A 134 -2.09 -10.93 -2.26
C THR A 134 -1.12 -10.39 -3.30
N VAL A 135 0.15 -10.15 -2.95
CA VAL A 135 1.21 -9.76 -3.90
C VAL A 135 1.34 -10.80 -5.01
N LEU A 136 1.46 -12.08 -4.67
CA LEU A 136 1.62 -13.18 -5.64
C LEU A 136 0.39 -13.40 -6.54
N GLN A 137 -0.78 -12.89 -6.13
CA GLN A 137 -2.02 -12.95 -6.91
C GLN A 137 -2.28 -11.67 -7.72
N SER A 138 -1.41 -10.66 -7.60
CA SER A 138 -1.57 -9.37 -8.26
C SER A 138 -1.18 -9.41 -9.74
N ASP A 139 -1.70 -8.43 -10.49
CA ASP A 139 -1.30 -8.19 -11.89
C ASP A 139 0.20 -7.88 -12.01
N ALA A 140 0.79 -7.26 -10.99
CA ALA A 140 2.23 -6.99 -10.96
C ALA A 140 3.06 -8.28 -10.89
N ALA A 141 2.64 -9.27 -10.10
CA ALA A 141 3.30 -10.58 -10.07
C ALA A 141 3.15 -11.31 -11.41
N HIS A 142 1.97 -11.22 -12.04
CA HIS A 142 1.76 -11.80 -13.36
C HIS A 142 2.64 -11.15 -14.42
N PHE A 143 2.78 -9.81 -14.40
CA PHE A 143 3.67 -9.09 -15.30
C PHE A 143 5.15 -9.46 -15.09
N VAL A 144 5.62 -9.57 -13.84
CA VAL A 144 7.00 -9.97 -13.54
C VAL A 144 7.30 -11.40 -13.99
N GLN A 145 6.34 -12.32 -13.84
CA GLN A 145 6.51 -13.73 -14.20
C GLN A 145 6.40 -13.98 -15.71
N ASP A 146 5.47 -13.31 -16.39
CA ASP A 146 5.24 -13.42 -17.83
C ASP A 146 4.89 -12.06 -18.46
N PRO A 147 5.91 -11.22 -18.75
CA PRO A 147 5.68 -9.91 -19.35
C PRO A 147 4.99 -9.99 -20.72
N GLN A 148 5.32 -11.01 -21.53
CA GLN A 148 4.77 -11.15 -22.88
C GLN A 148 3.29 -11.55 -22.83
N GLY A 149 2.94 -12.58 -22.06
CA GLY A 149 1.55 -13.00 -21.90
C GLY A 149 0.67 -11.93 -21.25
N PHE A 150 1.22 -11.12 -20.34
CA PHE A 150 0.52 -9.97 -19.77
C PHE A 150 0.15 -8.93 -20.84
N ILE A 151 1.11 -8.52 -21.68
CA ILE A 151 0.89 -7.52 -22.74
C ILE A 151 -0.11 -8.05 -23.78
N GLU A 152 0.02 -9.31 -24.20
CA GLU A 152 -0.90 -9.91 -25.17
C GLU A 152 -2.34 -9.95 -24.65
N LYS A 153 -2.54 -10.28 -23.36
CA LYS A 153 -3.84 -10.24 -22.71
C LYS A 153 -4.41 -8.82 -22.67
N ALA A 154 -3.60 -7.83 -22.29
CA ALA A 154 -4.03 -6.43 -22.23
C ALA A 154 -4.45 -5.89 -23.61
N VAL A 155 -3.68 -6.20 -24.66
CA VAL A 155 -3.99 -5.82 -26.04
C VAL A 155 -5.28 -6.47 -26.55
N ARG A 156 -5.59 -7.69 -26.11
CA ARG A 156 -6.86 -8.35 -26.45
C ARG A 156 -8.05 -7.69 -25.78
N LEU A 157 -7.96 -7.38 -24.49
CA LEU A 157 -9.05 -6.74 -23.73
C LEU A 157 -9.39 -5.34 -24.28
N ASP A 158 -8.39 -4.53 -24.64
CA ASP A 158 -8.59 -3.20 -25.26
C ASP A 158 -9.36 -3.26 -26.60
N ARG A 159 -9.26 -4.39 -27.31
CA ARG A 159 -9.99 -4.61 -28.57
C ARG A 159 -11.42 -5.10 -28.37
N GLU A 160 -11.73 -5.72 -27.24
CA GLU A 160 -13.05 -6.26 -26.90
C GLU A 160 -13.96 -5.18 -26.27
N ASP A 161 -13.36 -4.15 -25.65
CA ASP A 161 -14.07 -2.99 -25.07
C ASP A 161 -14.34 -1.84 -26.08
N ARG A 162 -14.03 -2.04 -27.37
CA ARG A 162 -14.32 -1.11 -28.49
C ARG A 162 -15.46 -1.59 -29.38
#